data_AF-A0A1A6GNJ4-F1
#
_entry.id   AF-A0A1A6GNJ4-F1
#
_cell.length_a   1.000
_cell.length_b   1.000
_cell.length_c   1.000
_cell.angle_alpha   90.00
_cell.angle_beta   90.00
_cell.angle_gamma   90.00
#
_symmetry.space_group_name_H-M   'P 1'
#
loop_
_entity.id
_entity.type
_entity.pdbx_description
1 polymer ?
#
loop_
_entity_poly.entity_id
_entity_poly.type
_entity_poly.pdbx_seq_one_letter_code
_entity_poly.pdbx_strand_id
1 'polypeptide(L)' 'MSLLQSAWMEILILGVVYRSLSFEDELVYADDYIMDEDQSKLAGLLDLNNAILQLVKKYKSMKLEKEEFVTLKAIALANS' A
#
# COMPACT_ATOMS: atom_id res chain seq x y z
N MET A 1 0.34 19.56 14.05
CA MET A 1 0.75 18.87 12.81
C MET A 1 1.69 17.67 13.08
N SER A 2 1.69 17.07 14.27
CA SER A 2 2.56 15.91 14.57
C SER A 2 2.01 14.61 14.01
N LEU A 3 0.72 14.32 14.21
CA LEU A 3 0.09 13.04 13.85
C LEU A 3 0.23 12.67 12.36
N LEU A 4 0.01 13.63 11.48
CA LEU A 4 0.16 13.37 10.04
C LEU A 4 1.63 13.13 9.69
N GLN A 5 2.55 13.87 10.31
CA GLN A 5 3.98 13.71 10.06
C GLN A 5 4.53 12.37 10.57
N SER A 6 3.91 11.77 11.59
CA SER A 6 4.25 10.43 12.06
C SER A 6 3.54 9.33 11.27
N ALA A 7 2.28 9.52 10.84
CA ALA A 7 1.48 8.48 10.18
C ALA A 7 1.50 8.48 8.64
N TRP A 8 2.00 9.54 7.97
CA TRP A 8 1.79 9.73 6.52
C TRP A 8 2.24 8.54 5.66
N MET A 9 3.38 7.93 5.99
CA MET A 9 3.93 6.84 5.20
C MET A 9 3.04 5.60 5.28
N GLU A 10 2.56 5.25 6.47
CA GLU A 10 1.67 4.11 6.67
C GLU A 10 0.33 4.32 5.94
N ILE A 11 -0.21 5.54 5.99
CA ILE A 11 -1.42 5.94 5.27
C ILE A 11 -1.24 5.82 3.74
N LEU A 12 -0.09 6.23 3.22
CA LEU A 12 0.22 6.12 1.78
C LEU A 12 0.39 4.66 1.34
N ILE A 13 1.11 3.85 2.12
CA ILE A 13 1.29 2.42 1.84
C ILE A 13 -0.06 1.71 1.83
N LEU A 14 -0.92 1.95 2.83
CA LEU A 14 -2.29 1.42 2.84
C LEU A 14 -3.04 1.79 1.56
N GLY A 15 -2.89 3.03 1.08
CA GLY A 15 -3.48 3.49 -0.17
C GLY A 15 -2.98 2.73 -1.40
N VAL A 16 -1.67 2.51 -1.54
CA VAL A 16 -1.09 1.72 -2.63
C VAL A 16 -1.58 0.28 -2.57
N VAL A 17 -1.55 -0.34 -1.39
CA VAL A 17 -2.00 -1.72 -1.19
C VAL A 17 -3.46 -1.88 -1.62
N TYR A 18 -4.34 -0.99 -1.16
CA TYR A 18 -5.77 -1.05 -1.47
C TYR A 18 -6.04 -0.89 -2.97
N ARG A 19 -5.36 0.03 -3.66
CA ARG A 19 -5.47 0.17 -5.13
C ARG A 19 -4.99 -1.07 -5.88
N SER A 20 -4.02 -1.80 -5.31
CA SER A 20 -3.37 -2.94 -5.97
C SER A 20 -4.09 -4.28 -5.74
N LEU A 21 -5.18 -4.34 -4.97
CA LEU A 21 -5.86 -5.59 -4.62
C LEU A 21 -6.37 -6.40 -5.82
N SER A 22 -6.68 -5.72 -6.93
CA SER A 22 -7.16 -6.36 -8.17
C SER A 22 -6.03 -6.87 -9.07
N PHE A 23 -4.77 -6.58 -8.72
CA PHE A 23 -3.58 -6.98 -9.46
C PHE A 23 -2.91 -8.17 -8.77
N GLU A 24 -1.98 -8.84 -9.46
CA GLU A 24 -1.38 -10.09 -8.96
C GLU A 24 0.03 -9.87 -8.39
N ASP A 25 0.91 -9.20 -9.14
CA ASP A 25 2.30 -8.92 -8.75
C ASP A 25 2.75 -7.50 -9.16
N GLU A 26 1.81 -6.56 -9.21
CA GLU A 26 2.05 -5.16 -9.58
C GLU A 26 1.51 -4.20 -8.50
N LEU A 27 2.20 -3.07 -8.32
CA LEU A 27 1.76 -2.02 -7.39
C LEU A 27 1.22 -0.80 -8.13
N VAL A 28 -0.02 -0.44 -7.84
CA VAL A 28 -0.71 0.71 -8.43
C VAL A 28 -0.48 1.96 -7.56
N TYR A 29 0.54 2.73 -7.92
CA TYR A 29 0.88 3.98 -7.23
C TYR A 29 -0.10 5.10 -7.60
N ALA A 30 -0.51 5.20 -8.86
CA ALA A 30 -1.47 6.18 -9.38
C ALA A 30 -2.23 5.60 -10.59
N ASP A 31 -3.23 6.32 -11.10
CA ASP A 31 -4.02 5.89 -12.27
C ASP A 31 -3.18 5.74 -13.54
N ASP A 32 -2.09 6.50 -13.65
CA ASP A 32 -1.14 6.51 -14.76
C ASP A 32 0.20 5.82 -14.41
N TYR A 33 0.31 5.23 -13.21
CA TYR A 33 1.56 4.65 -12.75
C TYR A 33 1.37 3.35 -11.98
N ILE A 34 1.67 2.25 -12.68
CA ILE A 34 1.75 0.89 -12.15
C ILE A 34 3.21 0.46 -12.22
N MET A 35 3.75 -0.01 -11.09
CA MET A 35 5.12 -0.49 -10.99
C MET A 35 5.12 -2.02 -10.95
N ASP A 36 5.83 -2.61 -11.90
CA ASP A 36 6.12 -4.04 -11.99
C ASP A 36 7.48 -4.38 -11.35
N GLU A 37 7.83 -5.67 -11.34
CA GLU A 37 9.09 -6.17 -10.77
C GLU A 37 10.32 -5.53 -11.45
N ASP A 38 10.34 -5.44 -12.77
CA ASP A 38 11.48 -4.92 -13.53
C ASP A 38 11.70 -3.43 -13.27
N GLN A 39 10.63 -2.63 -13.26
CA GLN A 39 10.66 -1.22 -12.89
C GLN A 39 11.13 -1.02 -11.45
N SER A 40 10.63 -1.84 -10.51
CA SER A 40 11.05 -1.77 -9.11
C SER A 40 12.54 -2.09 -8.94
N LYS A 41 13.06 -3.04 -9.73
CA LYS A 41 14.48 -3.41 -9.75
C LYS A 41 15.34 -2.30 -10.33
N LEU A 42 14.93 -1.70 -11.45
CA LEU A 42 15.62 -0.56 -12.05
C LEU A 42 15.64 0.67 -11.13
N ALA A 43 14.59 0.87 -10.35
CA ALA A 43 14.51 1.95 -9.35
C ALA A 43 15.27 1.66 -8.06
N GLY A 44 15.80 0.45 -7.87
CA GLY A 44 16.44 0.03 -6.62
C GLY A 44 15.48 -0.16 -5.44
N LEU A 45 14.19 -0.40 -5.73
CA LEU A 45 13.10 -0.52 -4.76
C LEU A 45 12.51 -1.93 -4.66
N LEU A 46 13.18 -2.94 -5.24
CA LEU A 46 12.67 -4.31 -5.30
C LEU A 46 12.26 -4.87 -3.93
N ASP A 47 13.08 -4.67 -2.89
CA ASP A 47 12.77 -5.15 -1.53
C ASP A 47 11.52 -4.49 -0.95
N LEU A 48 11.36 -3.18 -1.17
CA LEU A 48 10.18 -2.44 -0.76
C LEU A 48 8.94 -2.91 -1.54
N ASN A 49 9.07 -3.09 -2.85
CA ASN A 49 8.01 -3.60 -3.71
C ASN A 49 7.52 -4.96 -3.22
N ASN A 50 8.45 -5.89 -2.94
CA ASN A 50 8.15 -7.20 -2.41
C ASN A 50 7.45 -7.15 -1.04
N ALA A 51 7.90 -6.27 -0.14
CA ALA A 51 7.28 -6.10 1.18
C ALA A 51 5.83 -5.60 1.05
N ILE A 52 5.56 -4.65 0.15
CA ILE A 52 4.20 -4.15 -0.08
C ILE A 52 3.33 -5.21 -0.78
N LEU A 53 3.87 -5.96 -1.74
CA LEU A 53 3.14 -7.06 -2.40
C LEU A 53 2.73 -8.16 -1.40
N GLN A 54 3.54 -8.45 -0.39
CA GLN A 54 3.14 -9.36 0.69
C GLN A 54 1.91 -8.84 1.44
N LEU A 55 1.83 -7.52 1.67
CA LEU A 55 0.68 -6.89 2.30
C LEU A 55 -0.55 -6.92 1.39
N VAL A 56 -0.39 -6.69 0.09
CA VAL A 56 -1.46 -6.87 -0.92
C VAL A 56 -2.01 -8.29 -0.88
N LYS A 57 -1.14 -9.31 -0.94
CA LYS A 57 -1.54 -10.73 -0.88
C LYS A 57 -2.30 -11.06 0.41
N LYS A 58 -1.86 -10.51 1.54
CA LYS A 58 -2.53 -10.66 2.85
C LYS A 58 -3.92 -10.01 2.85
N TYR A 59 -4.06 -8.78 2.39
CA TYR A 59 -5.36 -8.09 2.40
C TYR A 59 -6.33 -8.64 1.36
N LYS A 60 -5.81 -9.12 0.23
CA LYS A 60 -6.58 -9.84 -0.79
C LYS A 60 -7.16 -11.14 -0.23
N SER A 61 -6.37 -11.92 0.53
CA SER A 61 -6.87 -13.16 1.16
C SER A 61 -7.90 -12.91 2.26
N MET A 62 -7.81 -11.76 2.95
CA MET A 62 -8.79 -11.31 3.93
C MET A 62 -10.05 -10.72 3.30
N LYS A 63 -10.08 -10.50 1.97
CA LYS A 63 -11.16 -9.82 1.24
C LYS A 63 -11.47 -8.43 1.82
N LEU A 64 -10.41 -7.66 2.08
CA LEU A 64 -10.52 -6.33 2.71
C LEU A 64 -11.54 -5.44 1.99
N GLU A 65 -12.53 -4.96 2.73
CA GLU A 65 -13.55 -4.06 2.22
C GLU A 65 -13.13 -2.58 2.30
N LYS A 66 -13.87 -1.69 1.64
CA LYS A 66 -13.56 -0.25 1.62
C LYS A 66 -13.69 0.36 3.01
N GLU A 67 -14.69 -0.07 3.75
CA GLU A 67 -15.01 0.35 5.10
C GLU A 67 -13.85 0.03 6.04
N GLU A 68 -13.37 -1.22 6.00
CA GLU A 68 -12.23 -1.69 6.79
C GLU A 68 -10.95 -0.92 6.43
N PHE A 69 -10.71 -0.68 5.14
CA PHE A 69 -9.59 0.13 4.67
C PHE A 69 -9.62 1.56 5.23
N VAL A 70 -10.78 2.22 5.20
CA VAL A 70 -10.93 3.58 5.76
C VAL A 70 -10.71 3.57 7.28
N THR A 71 -11.21 2.55 7.98
CA THR A 71 -10.98 2.37 9.41
C THR A 71 -9.50 2.15 9.73
N LEU A 72 -8.76 1.34 8.95
CA LEU A 72 -7.32 1.14 9.14
C LEU A 72 -6.54 2.45 9.00
N LYS A 73 -6.90 3.31 8.04
CA LYS A 73 -6.28 4.64 7.90
C LYS A 73 -6.54 5.53 9.12
N ALA A 74 -7.74 5.47 9.71
CA ALA A 74 -8.05 6.21 10.91
C ALA A 74 -7.26 5.70 12.13
N ILE A 75 -7.11 4.37 12.25
CA ILE A 75 -6.28 3.75 13.29
C ILE A 75 -4.82 4.17 13.15
N ALA A 76 -4.23 4.08 11.94
CA ALA A 76 -2.85 4.50 11.68
C ALA A 76 -2.62 5.97 12.07
N LEU A 77 -3.55 6.86 11.71
CA LEU A 77 -3.48 8.27 12.08
C LEU A 77 -3.56 8.51 13.59
N ALA A 78 -4.36 7.71 14.31
CA ALA A 78 -4.58 7.86 15.74
C ALA A 78 -3.47 7.20 16.60
N ASN A 79 -2.72 6.26 16.03
CA ASN A 79 -1.67 5.50 16.72
C ASN A 79 -0.31 6.23 16.75
N SER A 80 -0.24 7.44 16.20
CA SER A 80 1.01 8.14 15.88
C SER A 80 1.26 9.41 16.70
#